data_AF-A0A6B3MRU3-F1
#
_entry.id   AF-A0A6B3MRU3-F1
#
_cell.length_a   1.000
_cell.length_b   1.000
_cell.length_c   1.000
_cell.angle_alpha   90.00
_cell.angle_beta   90.00
_cell.angle_gamma   90.00
#
_symmetry.space_group_name_H-M   'P 1'
#
loop_
_entity.id
_entity.type
_entity.pdbx_description
1 polymer ?
#
loop_
_entity_poly.entity_id
_entity_poly.type
_entity_poly.pdbx_seq_one_letter_code
_entity_poly.pdbx_strand_id
1 'polypeptide(L)'
;MIAKKLPVTQVQFGTKSFQGVLISDDPLTFGIAVPQLFAIFPVVMEGNYKDFRTAKNQASKTLKRILGKEFRATKYSTELSNQQVNVILLGDFRRLLLRLTATGDLDALAFSEELLDLSLHQLFCDAFKIKFEAEDRQEFLTQRQQGILARNSYTDVIKAYLDAHPEVQGKKRHFMYSTVSDLVNRDVLGKTAKALREERGLATDDQVRDSYDAKTLGEIRQRERHAATLVKKQDLCPIAAIKEAIRFYS
;
A
#
# COMPACT_ATOMS: atom_id res chain seq x y z
N MET A 1 -16.86 -35.03 -22.43
CA MET A 1 -15.61 -34.63 -21.74
C MET A 1 -15.94 -33.53 -20.76
N ILE A 2 -15.63 -33.70 -19.48
CA ILE A 2 -15.72 -32.60 -18.50
C ILE A 2 -14.54 -31.67 -18.80
N ALA A 3 -14.81 -30.41 -19.15
CA ALA A 3 -13.75 -29.44 -19.37
C ALA A 3 -12.91 -29.30 -18.09
N LYS A 4 -11.61 -29.56 -18.19
CA LYS A 4 -10.68 -29.42 -17.05
C LYS A 4 -10.74 -27.97 -16.55
N LYS A 5 -11.02 -27.80 -15.26
CA LYS A 5 -11.00 -26.49 -14.61
C LYS A 5 -9.56 -26.01 -14.50
N LEU A 6 -9.33 -24.71 -14.74
CA LEU A 6 -8.02 -24.11 -14.52
C LEU A 6 -7.70 -24.03 -13.03
N PRO A 7 -6.46 -24.35 -12.65
CA PRO A 7 -6.02 -24.30 -11.27
C PRO A 7 -5.93 -22.85 -10.78
N VAL A 8 -6.24 -22.67 -9.50
CA VAL A 8 -6.26 -21.36 -8.86
C VAL A 8 -5.49 -21.41 -7.55
N THR A 9 -4.69 -20.38 -7.27
CA THR A 9 -3.93 -20.28 -6.03
C THR A 9 -4.05 -18.90 -5.40
N GLN A 10 -3.87 -18.81 -4.10
CA GLN A 10 -3.77 -17.52 -3.42
C GLN A 10 -2.40 -16.91 -3.70
N VAL A 11 -2.39 -15.71 -4.27
CA VAL A 11 -1.19 -14.88 -4.46
C VAL A 11 -1.19 -13.80 -3.39
N GLN A 12 -0.11 -13.77 -2.62
CA GLN A 12 0.08 -12.85 -1.50
C GLN A 12 0.91 -11.63 -1.92
N PHE A 13 0.51 -10.46 -1.45
CA PHE A 13 1.17 -9.17 -1.64
C PHE A 13 1.21 -8.42 -0.31
N GLY A 14 2.09 -8.88 0.59
CA GLY A 14 2.18 -8.37 1.95
C GLY A 14 0.89 -8.68 2.73
N THR A 15 0.16 -7.63 3.11
CA THR A 15 -1.15 -7.71 3.79
C THR A 15 -2.33 -7.91 2.84
N LYS A 16 -2.12 -7.76 1.52
CA LYS A 16 -3.15 -7.93 0.48
C LYS A 16 -3.03 -9.31 -0.15
N SER A 17 -4.15 -9.85 -0.61
CA SER A 17 -4.16 -11.18 -1.22
C SER A 17 -5.28 -11.32 -2.26
N PHE A 18 -5.02 -12.06 -3.33
CA PHE A 18 -6.02 -12.39 -4.35
C PHE A 18 -5.75 -13.76 -4.96
N GLN A 19 -6.71 -14.31 -5.69
CA GLN A 19 -6.60 -15.64 -6.28
C GLN A 19 -6.15 -15.50 -7.75
N GLY A 20 -4.94 -15.98 -8.02
CA GLY A 20 -4.34 -16.05 -9.34
C GLY A 20 -4.79 -17.31 -10.08
N VAL A 21 -5.04 -17.18 -11.38
CA VAL A 21 -5.42 -18.26 -12.29
C VAL A 21 -4.23 -18.61 -13.16
N LEU A 22 -3.82 -19.87 -13.15
CA LEU A 22 -2.81 -20.41 -14.06
C LEU A 22 -3.49 -20.85 -15.36
N ILE A 23 -3.27 -20.10 -16.45
CA ILE A 23 -3.89 -20.38 -17.76
C ILE A 23 -3.06 -21.41 -18.53
N SER A 24 -1.73 -21.29 -18.47
CA SER A 24 -0.78 -22.27 -18.99
C SER A 24 0.52 -22.21 -18.19
N ASP A 25 1.43 -23.15 -18.43
CA ASP A 25 2.76 -23.18 -17.79
C ASP A 25 3.69 -22.05 -18.27
N ASP A 26 3.25 -21.23 -19.24
CA ASP A 26 3.95 -20.01 -19.63
C ASP A 26 3.78 -18.93 -18.54
N PRO A 27 4.88 -18.44 -17.93
CA PRO A 27 4.84 -17.42 -16.88
C PRO A 27 4.25 -16.07 -17.34
N LEU A 28 4.03 -15.86 -18.64
CA LEU A 28 3.36 -14.68 -19.17
C LEU A 28 1.83 -14.80 -19.20
N THR A 29 1.30 -15.98 -18.86
CA THR A 29 -0.12 -16.30 -19.01
C THR A 29 -0.90 -16.38 -17.70
N PHE A 30 -0.37 -15.85 -16.60
CA PHE A 30 -1.15 -15.72 -15.38
C PHE A 30 -2.31 -14.73 -15.54
N GLY A 31 -3.39 -14.99 -14.81
CA GLY A 31 -4.55 -14.11 -14.79
C GLY A 31 -5.12 -13.89 -13.40
N ILE A 32 -5.98 -12.89 -13.29
CA ILE A 32 -6.74 -12.56 -12.07
C ILE A 32 -8.22 -12.65 -12.42
N ALA A 33 -9.01 -13.28 -11.56
CA ALA A 33 -10.45 -13.29 -11.75
C ALA A 33 -11.01 -11.88 -11.53
N VAL A 34 -11.73 -11.37 -12.54
CA VAL A 34 -12.30 -10.00 -12.53
C VAL A 34 -13.13 -9.69 -11.27
N PRO A 35 -13.93 -10.61 -10.69
CA PRO A 35 -14.66 -10.34 -9.45
C PRO A 35 -13.79 -9.97 -8.24
N GLN A 36 -12.49 -10.31 -8.25
CA GLN A 36 -11.59 -10.03 -7.13
C GLN A 36 -10.94 -8.65 -7.25
N LEU A 37 -10.82 -8.08 -8.45
CA LEU A 37 -10.26 -6.74 -8.67
C LEU A 37 -11.01 -5.66 -7.87
N PHE A 38 -12.32 -5.89 -7.63
CA PHE A 38 -13.19 -5.01 -6.84
C PHE A 38 -12.82 -4.92 -5.37
N ALA A 39 -12.22 -5.97 -4.82
CA ALA A 39 -11.77 -5.97 -3.44
C ALA A 39 -10.45 -5.20 -3.27
N ILE A 40 -9.70 -5.01 -4.36
CA ILE A 40 -8.34 -4.45 -4.34
C ILE A 40 -8.35 -2.94 -4.61
N PHE A 41 -9.16 -2.48 -5.57
CA PHE A 41 -9.27 -1.06 -5.92
C PHE A 41 -10.72 -0.60 -5.78
N PRO A 42 -11.10 -0.01 -4.64
CA PRO A 42 -12.40 0.61 -4.46
C PRO A 42 -12.42 1.96 -5.20
N VAL A 43 -12.37 1.94 -6.54
CA VAL A 43 -12.28 3.15 -7.36
C VAL A 43 -13.44 4.11 -7.04
N VAL A 44 -13.12 5.25 -6.45
CA VAL A 44 -13.99 6.44 -6.37
C VAL A 44 -13.40 7.45 -7.36
N MET A 45 -13.96 7.49 -8.56
CA MET A 45 -13.60 8.53 -9.53
C MET A 45 -14.49 9.75 -9.26
N GLU A 46 -13.92 10.88 -8.88
CA GLU A 46 -14.68 12.12 -8.73
C GLU A 46 -15.21 12.59 -10.09
N GLY A 47 -16.52 12.89 -10.13
CA GLY A 47 -17.26 13.36 -11.31
C GLY A 47 -17.97 12.25 -12.09
N ASN A 48 -19.32 12.22 -12.09
CA ASN A 48 -20.24 11.37 -12.89
C ASN A 48 -19.92 9.86 -13.12
N TYR A 49 -18.84 9.32 -12.53
CA TYR A 49 -18.41 7.95 -12.64
C TYR A 49 -18.87 7.22 -11.39
N LYS A 50 -19.99 6.49 -11.53
CA LYS A 50 -20.54 5.68 -10.44
C LYS A 50 -19.48 4.69 -9.91
N ASP A 51 -19.36 4.71 -8.59
CA ASP A 51 -18.61 3.83 -7.70
C ASP A 51 -18.44 2.39 -8.24
N PHE A 52 -17.19 1.91 -8.28
CA PHE A 52 -16.80 0.56 -8.70
C PHE A 52 -17.57 -0.54 -7.92
N ARG A 53 -18.10 -0.19 -6.73
CA ARG A 53 -18.77 -1.09 -5.79
C ARG A 53 -20.16 -1.58 -6.24
N THR A 54 -20.83 -0.93 -7.19
CA THR A 54 -22.29 -1.09 -7.34
C THR A 54 -22.79 -2.17 -8.31
N ALA A 55 -21.95 -2.89 -9.05
CA ALA A 55 -22.41 -4.10 -9.73
C ALA A 55 -21.28 -5.03 -10.16
N LYS A 56 -21.20 -6.21 -9.52
CA LYS A 56 -20.49 -7.40 -10.03
C LYS A 56 -20.82 -7.69 -11.52
N ASN A 57 -22.01 -7.25 -11.96
CA ASN A 57 -22.53 -7.37 -13.32
C ASN A 57 -22.06 -6.26 -14.30
N GLN A 58 -21.35 -5.22 -13.85
CA GLN A 58 -20.82 -4.15 -14.69
C GLN A 58 -19.30 -4.16 -14.84
N ALA A 59 -18.61 -5.11 -14.19
CA ALA A 59 -17.15 -5.25 -14.21
C ALA A 59 -16.53 -5.11 -15.59
N SER A 60 -17.04 -5.90 -16.54
CA SER A 60 -16.52 -5.92 -17.91
C SER A 60 -16.75 -4.60 -18.63
N LYS A 61 -17.85 -3.89 -18.33
CA LYS A 61 -18.13 -2.58 -18.93
C LYS A 61 -17.18 -1.51 -18.39
N THR A 62 -16.92 -1.54 -17.09
CA THR A 62 -16.00 -0.58 -16.47
C THR A 62 -14.56 -0.83 -16.91
N LEU A 63 -14.11 -2.09 -16.95
CA LEU A 63 -12.79 -2.43 -17.48
C LEU A 63 -12.63 -1.99 -18.93
N LYS A 64 -13.62 -2.20 -19.80
CA LYS A 64 -13.60 -1.68 -21.18
C LYS A 64 -13.54 -0.15 -21.24
N ARG A 65 -14.11 0.55 -20.26
CA ARG A 65 -14.04 2.02 -20.20
C ARG A 65 -12.63 2.50 -19.89
N ILE A 66 -11.94 1.82 -18.98
CA ILE A 66 -10.59 2.20 -18.52
C ILE A 66 -9.51 1.71 -19.49
N LEU A 67 -9.60 0.45 -19.93
CA LEU A 67 -8.63 -0.21 -20.79
C LEU A 67 -8.86 0.04 -22.30
N GLY A 68 -10.03 0.57 -22.66
CA GLY A 68 -10.42 0.83 -24.04
C GLY A 68 -11.32 -0.25 -24.64
N LYS A 69 -11.93 0.09 -25.78
CA LYS A 69 -12.94 -0.75 -26.45
C LYS A 69 -12.42 -2.11 -26.91
N GLU A 70 -11.12 -2.20 -27.19
CA GLU A 70 -10.45 -3.42 -27.63
C GLU A 70 -10.24 -4.43 -26.50
N PHE A 71 -10.37 -4.02 -25.24
CA PHE A 71 -10.22 -4.92 -24.11
C PHE A 71 -11.30 -6.01 -24.11
N ARG A 72 -10.86 -7.27 -24.02
CA ARG A 72 -11.73 -8.44 -23.88
C ARG A 72 -11.21 -9.31 -22.74
N ALA A 73 -12.01 -9.42 -21.69
CA ALA A 73 -11.77 -10.45 -20.68
C ALA A 73 -12.06 -11.82 -21.27
N THR A 74 -11.20 -12.80 -20.97
CA THR A 74 -11.39 -14.18 -21.43
C THR A 74 -12.15 -14.96 -20.37
N LYS A 75 -13.12 -15.77 -20.81
CA LYS A 75 -13.89 -16.63 -19.92
C LYS A 75 -13.21 -17.96 -19.76
N TYR A 76 -12.94 -18.35 -18.51
CA TYR A 76 -12.40 -19.66 -18.20
C TYR A 76 -13.26 -20.40 -17.20
N SER A 77 -13.31 -21.72 -17.34
CA SER A 77 -13.75 -22.61 -16.26
C SER A 77 -12.61 -22.70 -15.25
N THR A 78 -12.84 -22.28 -14.02
CA THR A 78 -11.80 -22.21 -12.98
C THR A 78 -12.27 -22.94 -11.73
N GLU A 79 -11.35 -23.30 -10.83
CA GLU A 79 -11.71 -23.89 -9.54
C GLU A 79 -12.53 -22.95 -8.63
N LEU A 80 -12.55 -21.64 -8.92
CA LEU A 80 -13.30 -20.64 -8.17
C LEU A 80 -14.82 -20.80 -8.22
N SER A 81 -15.33 -21.35 -9.33
CA SER A 81 -16.77 -21.43 -9.57
C SER A 81 -17.12 -22.60 -10.46
N ASN A 82 -18.37 -23.05 -10.37
CA ASN A 82 -18.93 -23.97 -11.36
C ASN A 82 -19.33 -23.25 -12.64
N GLN A 83 -19.40 -21.92 -12.63
CA GLN A 83 -19.63 -21.10 -13.81
C GLN A 83 -18.31 -20.56 -14.36
N GLN A 84 -18.29 -20.26 -15.66
CA GLN A 84 -17.15 -19.57 -16.26
C GLN A 84 -16.99 -18.18 -15.66
N VAL A 85 -15.75 -17.82 -15.33
CA VAL A 85 -15.40 -16.53 -14.74
C VAL A 85 -14.60 -15.73 -15.75
N ASN A 86 -14.84 -14.41 -15.81
CA ASN A 86 -14.01 -13.50 -16.58
C ASN A 86 -12.64 -13.35 -15.90
N VAL A 87 -11.57 -13.59 -16.65
CA VAL A 87 -10.19 -13.45 -16.18
C VAL A 87 -9.52 -12.32 -16.97
N ILE A 88 -8.81 -11.45 -16.26
CA ILE A 88 -7.89 -10.47 -16.85
C ILE A 88 -6.47 -11.05 -16.83
N LEU A 89 -5.72 -10.90 -17.92
CA LEU A 89 -4.30 -11.30 -17.94
C LEU A 89 -3.46 -10.29 -17.15
N LEU A 90 -2.32 -10.73 -16.61
CA LEU A 90 -1.42 -9.82 -15.88
C LEU A 90 -0.98 -8.61 -16.73
N GLY A 91 -0.77 -8.79 -18.04
CA GLY A 91 -0.45 -7.68 -18.95
C GLY A 91 -1.53 -6.60 -19.01
N ASP A 92 -2.80 -6.99 -19.02
CA ASP A 92 -3.94 -6.07 -18.99
C ASP A 92 -4.17 -5.51 -17.58
N PHE A 93 -3.89 -6.28 -16.54
CA PHE A 93 -3.92 -5.79 -15.16
C PHE A 93 -2.89 -4.69 -14.93
N ARG A 94 -1.66 -4.84 -15.45
CA ARG A 94 -0.67 -3.75 -15.46
C ARG A 94 -1.18 -2.50 -16.16
N ARG A 95 -1.80 -2.65 -17.33
CA ARG A 95 -2.42 -1.53 -18.06
C ARG A 95 -3.53 -0.86 -17.24
N LEU A 96 -4.30 -1.65 -16.50
CA LEU A 96 -5.37 -1.15 -15.63
C LEU A 96 -4.78 -0.24 -14.55
N LEU A 97 -3.76 -0.72 -13.83
CA LEU A 97 -3.06 0.06 -12.79
C LEU A 97 -2.55 1.39 -13.34
N LEU A 98 -1.81 1.37 -14.46
CA LEU A 98 -1.27 2.57 -15.08
C LEU A 98 -2.36 3.59 -15.46
N ARG A 99 -3.51 3.11 -15.97
CA ARG A 99 -4.64 3.99 -16.31
C ARG A 99 -5.29 4.60 -15.08
N LEU A 100 -5.48 3.81 -14.02
CA LEU A 100 -6.02 4.29 -12.75
C LEU A 100 -5.09 5.33 -12.11
N THR A 101 -3.79 5.08 -12.09
CA THR A 101 -2.79 6.04 -11.62
C THR A 101 -2.81 7.34 -12.44
N ALA A 102 -2.88 7.25 -13.78
CA ALA A 102 -2.97 8.43 -14.64
C ALA A 102 -4.24 9.27 -14.41
N THR A 103 -5.30 8.65 -13.88
CA THR A 103 -6.54 9.35 -13.48
C THR A 103 -6.53 9.87 -12.05
N GLY A 104 -5.43 9.70 -11.30
CA GLY A 104 -5.27 10.19 -9.93
C GLY A 104 -5.75 9.22 -8.84
N ASP A 105 -5.95 7.94 -9.17
CA ASP A 105 -6.29 6.92 -8.16
C ASP A 105 -5.07 6.61 -7.28
N LEU A 106 -5.11 7.09 -6.03
CA LEU A 106 -4.01 6.99 -5.07
C LEU A 106 -3.76 5.55 -4.60
N ASP A 107 -4.80 4.70 -4.55
CA ASP A 107 -4.64 3.29 -4.17
C ASP A 107 -3.94 2.51 -5.29
N ALA A 108 -4.30 2.79 -6.54
CA ALA A 108 -3.62 2.21 -7.71
C ALA A 108 -2.18 2.72 -7.85
N LEU A 109 -1.92 4.01 -7.56
CA LEU A 109 -0.57 4.56 -7.52
C LEU A 109 0.27 3.85 -6.44
N ALA A 110 -0.21 3.82 -5.19
CA ALA A 110 0.51 3.20 -4.08
C ALA A 110 0.79 1.71 -4.35
N PHE A 111 -0.18 0.97 -4.90
CA PHE A 111 0.04 -0.43 -5.26
C PHE A 111 1.03 -0.59 -6.42
N SER A 112 1.05 0.33 -7.38
CA SER A 112 2.03 0.31 -8.47
C SER A 112 3.45 0.57 -7.95
N GLU A 113 3.62 1.53 -7.05
CA GLU A 113 4.89 1.82 -6.38
C GLU A 113 5.39 0.62 -5.57
N GLU A 114 4.52 -0.02 -4.77
CA GLU A 114 4.86 -1.25 -4.02
C GLU A 114 5.41 -2.36 -4.94
N LEU A 115 4.78 -2.58 -6.10
CA LEU A 115 5.21 -3.60 -7.07
C LEU A 115 6.52 -3.22 -7.76
N LEU A 116 6.69 -1.93 -8.11
CA LEU A 116 7.92 -1.42 -8.72
C LEU A 116 9.08 -1.56 -7.75
N ASP A 117 8.91 -1.14 -6.50
CA ASP A 117 9.94 -1.23 -5.47
C ASP A 117 10.38 -2.67 -5.23
N LEU A 118 9.43 -3.60 -5.12
CA LEU A 118 9.74 -5.02 -4.99
C LEU A 118 10.58 -5.53 -6.16
N SER A 119 10.17 -5.20 -7.39
CA SER A 119 10.87 -5.67 -8.60
C SER A 119 12.27 -5.10 -8.72
N LEU A 120 12.46 -3.82 -8.40
CA LEU A 120 13.76 -3.17 -8.42
C LEU A 120 14.65 -3.72 -7.29
N HIS A 121 14.12 -3.84 -6.07
CA HIS A 121 14.87 -4.39 -4.94
C HIS A 121 15.36 -5.81 -5.24
N GLN A 122 14.51 -6.66 -5.81
CA GLN A 122 14.89 -8.01 -6.22
C GLN A 122 16.02 -8.00 -7.25
N LEU A 123 15.93 -7.18 -8.31
CA LEU A 123 16.99 -7.08 -9.31
C LEU A 123 18.33 -6.63 -8.71
N PHE A 124 18.31 -5.73 -7.73
CA PHE A 124 19.51 -5.29 -7.02
C PHE A 124 20.06 -6.42 -6.13
N CYS A 125 19.22 -7.12 -5.36
CA CYS A 125 19.64 -8.27 -4.57
C CYS A 125 20.31 -9.33 -5.45
N ASP A 126 19.73 -9.65 -6.60
CA ASP A 126 20.30 -10.59 -7.58
C ASP A 126 21.68 -10.12 -8.08
N ALA A 127 21.80 -8.83 -8.45
CA ALA A 127 23.06 -8.25 -8.94
C ALA A 127 24.17 -8.29 -7.87
N PHE A 128 23.84 -8.07 -6.60
CA PHE A 128 24.77 -8.09 -5.48
C PHE A 128 24.89 -9.46 -4.79
N LYS A 129 24.20 -10.49 -5.30
CA LYS A 129 24.18 -11.85 -4.72
C LYS A 129 23.71 -11.86 -3.26
N ILE A 130 22.81 -10.94 -2.90
CA ILE A 130 22.15 -10.89 -1.60
C ILE A 130 20.92 -11.81 -1.68
N LYS A 131 20.75 -12.70 -0.70
CA LYS A 131 19.58 -13.57 -0.63
C LYS A 131 18.32 -12.74 -0.36
N PHE A 132 17.31 -12.91 -1.21
CA PHE A 132 16.01 -12.25 -1.09
C PHE A 132 14.92 -13.20 -1.60
N GLU A 133 14.56 -14.14 -0.73
CA GLU A 133 13.69 -15.27 -1.04
C GLU A 133 12.20 -14.92 -0.91
N ALA A 134 11.32 -15.90 -1.09
CA ALA A 134 9.88 -15.67 -1.13
C ALA A 134 9.35 -15.04 0.17
N GLU A 135 9.86 -15.48 1.31
CA GLU A 135 9.51 -14.99 2.64
C GLU A 135 9.96 -13.53 2.80
N ASP A 136 11.19 -13.21 2.40
CA ASP A 136 11.75 -11.85 2.47
C ASP A 136 10.93 -10.87 1.60
N ARG A 137 10.48 -11.32 0.42
CA ARG A 137 9.60 -10.53 -0.46
C ARG A 137 8.26 -10.20 0.21
N GLN A 138 7.64 -11.16 0.88
CA GLN A 138 6.37 -10.94 1.57
C GLN A 138 6.53 -10.07 2.82
N GLU A 139 7.61 -10.27 3.54
CA GLU A 139 7.96 -9.47 4.71
C GLU A 139 8.25 -8.00 4.30
N PHE A 140 9.02 -7.78 3.24
CA PHE A 140 9.28 -6.45 2.65
C PHE A 140 7.98 -5.71 2.32
N LEU A 141 7.07 -6.35 1.59
CA LEU A 141 5.76 -5.76 1.24
C LEU A 141 4.92 -5.47 2.48
N THR A 142 4.89 -6.40 3.44
CA THR A 142 4.14 -6.25 4.70
C THR A 142 4.65 -5.05 5.49
N GLN A 143 5.97 -4.89 5.59
CA GLN A 143 6.58 -3.77 6.29
C GLN A 143 6.29 -2.45 5.61
N ARG A 144 6.36 -2.38 4.28
CA ARG A 144 6.02 -1.17 3.52
C ARG A 144 4.57 -0.75 3.77
N GLN A 145 3.63 -1.68 3.62
CA GLN A 145 2.21 -1.43 3.82
C GLN A 145 1.88 -1.05 5.27
N GLN A 146 2.44 -1.75 6.26
CA GLN A 146 2.23 -1.40 7.66
C GLN A 146 2.90 -0.06 8.03
N GLY A 147 3.98 0.34 7.35
CA GLY A 147 4.64 1.63 7.53
C GLY A 147 3.74 2.77 7.07
N ILE A 148 3.14 2.61 5.89
CA ILE A 148 2.12 3.52 5.35
C ILE A 148 0.90 3.58 6.26
N LEU A 149 0.33 2.43 6.66
CA LEU A 149 -0.85 2.38 7.53
C LEU A 149 -0.61 2.98 8.91
N ALA A 150 0.56 2.78 9.51
CA ALA A 150 0.88 3.37 10.81
C ALA A 150 1.09 4.88 10.72
N ARG A 151 1.76 5.34 9.66
CA ARG A 151 1.91 6.77 9.39
C ARG A 151 0.56 7.41 9.15
N ASN A 152 -0.29 6.82 8.30
CA ASN A 152 -1.65 7.29 8.09
C ASN A 152 -2.43 7.24 9.42
N SER A 153 -2.36 6.16 10.19
CA SER A 153 -3.07 6.05 11.47
C SER A 153 -2.68 7.12 12.50
N TYR A 154 -1.41 7.52 12.62
CA TYR A 154 -1.04 8.58 13.57
C TYR A 154 -1.15 9.98 12.96
N THR A 155 -0.85 10.14 11.67
CA THR A 155 -1.06 11.39 10.92
C THR A 155 -2.55 11.77 10.90
N ASP A 156 -3.44 10.81 10.68
CA ASP A 156 -4.90 11.01 10.72
C ASP A 156 -5.37 11.43 12.11
N VAL A 157 -4.72 10.91 13.16
CA VAL A 157 -5.00 11.31 14.55
C VAL A 157 -4.50 12.72 14.83
N ILE A 158 -3.31 13.07 14.35
CA ILE A 158 -2.81 14.45 14.42
C ILE A 158 -3.74 15.39 13.67
N LYS A 159 -4.22 15.00 12.48
CA LYS A 159 -5.14 15.78 11.67
C LYS A 159 -6.46 16.01 12.40
N ALA A 160 -7.08 14.93 12.89
CA ALA A 160 -8.33 15.01 13.64
C ALA A 160 -8.19 15.88 14.89
N TYR A 161 -7.07 15.78 15.61
CA TYR A 161 -6.75 16.67 16.73
C TYR A 161 -6.65 18.12 16.27
N LEU A 162 -5.86 18.42 15.25
CA LEU A 162 -5.71 19.79 14.75
C LEU A 162 -7.04 20.39 14.28
N ASP A 163 -7.92 19.58 13.68
CA ASP A 163 -9.25 20.03 13.25
C ASP A 163 -10.20 20.28 14.43
N ALA A 164 -10.09 19.49 15.51
CA ALA A 164 -10.83 19.69 16.76
C ALA A 164 -10.30 20.85 17.62
N HIS A 165 -9.03 21.26 17.44
CA HIS A 165 -8.33 22.27 18.22
C HIS A 165 -7.93 23.50 17.38
N PRO A 166 -8.90 24.35 16.99
CA PRO A 166 -8.66 25.52 16.15
C PRO A 166 -7.77 26.59 16.82
N GLU A 167 -7.59 26.54 18.14
CA GLU A 167 -6.65 27.38 18.89
C GLU A 167 -5.17 27.02 18.60
N VAL A 168 -4.91 25.81 18.09
CA VAL A 168 -3.57 25.42 17.63
C VAL A 168 -3.36 26.01 16.23
N GLN A 169 -2.79 27.21 16.18
CA GLN A 169 -2.54 27.96 14.94
C GLN A 169 -1.06 28.24 14.67
N GLY A 170 -0.80 28.83 13.50
CA GLY A 170 0.53 29.32 13.10
C GLY A 170 1.57 28.21 13.00
N LYS A 171 2.80 28.53 13.42
CA LYS A 171 3.95 27.62 13.33
C LYS A 171 3.71 26.28 14.04
N LYS A 172 2.97 26.27 15.15
CA LYS A 172 2.70 25.05 15.94
C LYS A 172 1.86 24.05 15.15
N ARG A 173 0.86 24.52 14.40
CA ARG A 173 0.07 23.68 13.47
C ARG A 173 0.93 23.22 12.30
N HIS A 174 1.66 24.15 11.67
CA HIS A 174 2.44 23.89 10.47
C HIS A 174 3.55 22.83 10.66
N PHE A 175 4.24 22.87 11.80
CA PHE A 175 5.35 21.96 12.09
C PHE A 175 4.97 20.74 12.94
N MET A 176 3.68 20.50 13.21
CA MET A 176 3.25 19.40 14.09
C MET A 176 3.76 18.05 13.60
N TYR A 177 3.54 17.72 12.33
CA TYR A 177 3.94 16.44 11.74
C TYR A 177 5.45 16.24 11.72
N SER A 178 6.21 17.24 11.26
CA SER A 178 7.68 17.14 11.20
C SER A 178 8.30 17.05 12.58
N THR A 179 7.78 17.82 13.55
CA THR A 179 8.26 17.78 14.94
C THR A 179 8.04 16.41 15.58
N VAL A 180 6.85 15.84 15.42
CA VAL A 180 6.53 14.51 15.95
C VAL A 180 7.41 13.44 15.28
N SER A 181 7.59 13.51 13.96
CA SER A 181 8.43 12.57 13.21
C SER A 181 9.89 12.63 13.67
N ASP A 182 10.45 13.82 13.84
CA ASP A 182 11.82 14.02 14.31
C ASP A 182 12.04 13.54 15.75
N LEU A 183 11.05 13.70 16.63
CA LEU A 183 11.13 13.17 18.00
C LEU A 183 11.28 11.65 18.00
N VAL A 184 10.49 10.95 17.19
CA VAL A 184 10.55 9.49 17.11
C VAL A 184 11.82 9.01 16.41
N ASN A 185 12.25 9.69 15.34
CA ASN A 185 13.52 9.35 14.68
C ASN A 185 14.71 9.54 15.63
N ARG A 186 14.71 10.60 16.44
CA ARG A 186 15.78 10.81 17.43
C ARG A 186 15.81 9.72 18.49
N ASP A 187 14.64 9.26 18.92
CA ASP A 187 14.55 8.21 19.93
C ASP A 187 15.04 6.86 19.40
N VAL A 188 14.55 6.45 18.22
CA VAL A 188 14.85 5.12 17.66
C VAL A 188 16.21 5.07 16.96
N LEU A 189 16.62 6.15 16.28
CA LEU A 189 17.79 6.19 15.40
C LEU A 189 18.87 7.18 15.85
N GLY A 190 18.64 7.94 16.93
CA GLY A 190 19.57 8.97 17.41
C GLY A 190 19.70 10.21 16.51
N LYS A 191 18.93 10.30 15.41
CA LYS A 191 19.13 11.30 14.34
C LYS A 191 17.82 11.96 13.90
N THR A 192 17.91 13.16 13.34
CA THR A 192 16.78 13.84 12.69
C THR A 192 16.54 13.29 11.29
N ALA A 193 15.36 13.54 10.72
CA ALA A 193 15.08 13.21 9.33
C ALA A 193 16.07 13.87 8.36
N LYS A 194 16.54 15.09 8.65
CA LYS A 194 17.55 15.77 7.85
C LYS A 194 18.90 15.03 7.87
N ALA A 195 19.40 14.69 9.05
CA ALA A 195 20.68 13.97 9.18
C ALA A 195 20.63 12.59 8.53
N LEU A 196 19.49 11.90 8.64
CA LEU A 196 19.27 10.60 8.01
C LEU A 196 19.23 10.67 6.48
N ARG A 197 18.72 11.77 5.90
CA ARG A 197 18.77 11.97 4.44
C ARG A 197 20.20 12.13 3.94
N GLU A 198 20.97 12.99 4.60
CA GLU A 198 22.37 13.25 4.26
C GLU A 198 23.22 11.98 4.35
N GLU A 199 23.06 11.21 5.42
CA GLU A 199 23.79 9.94 5.64
C GLU A 199 23.49 8.88 4.57
N ARG A 200 22.25 8.87 4.05
CA ARG A 200 21.76 7.81 3.17
C ARG A 200 21.73 8.23 1.69
N GLY A 201 22.19 9.44 1.37
CA GLY A 201 22.19 9.97 0.01
C GLY A 201 20.79 10.14 -0.58
N LEU A 202 19.78 10.38 0.25
CA LEU A 202 18.39 10.55 -0.18
C LEU A 202 18.16 11.95 -0.73
N ALA A 203 17.35 12.05 -1.78
CA ALA A 203 16.88 13.32 -2.33
C ALA A 203 15.94 14.04 -1.34
N THR A 204 15.62 15.31 -1.63
CA THR A 204 14.82 16.14 -0.70
C THR A 204 13.37 15.66 -0.61
N ASP A 205 12.86 15.14 -1.71
CA ASP A 205 11.53 14.56 -1.91
C ASP A 205 11.42 13.10 -1.43
N ASP A 206 12.55 12.41 -1.26
CA ASP A 206 12.57 11.04 -0.76
C ASP A 206 12.02 10.93 0.67
N GLN A 207 11.26 9.86 0.87
CA GLN A 207 10.72 9.50 2.18
C GLN A 207 11.76 8.76 2.99
N VAL A 208 12.28 9.40 4.04
CA VAL A 208 13.33 8.84 4.91
C VAL A 208 12.97 7.44 5.44
N ARG A 209 11.68 7.21 5.75
CA ARG A 209 11.20 5.94 6.31
C ARG A 209 11.31 4.75 5.35
N ASP A 210 11.38 4.99 4.05
CA ASP A 210 11.47 3.92 3.04
C ASP A 210 12.85 3.25 3.06
N SER A 211 13.83 3.90 3.68
CA SER A 211 15.16 3.36 3.89
C SER A 211 15.33 2.62 5.24
N TYR A 212 14.27 2.55 6.07
CA TYR A 212 14.35 1.91 7.40
C TYR A 212 14.19 0.40 7.30
N ASP A 213 14.92 -0.34 8.14
CA ASP A 213 14.72 -1.78 8.26
C ASP A 213 13.44 -2.11 9.05
N ALA A 214 13.06 -3.38 8.95
CA ALA A 214 11.95 -4.02 9.66
C ALA A 214 11.82 -3.64 11.13
N LYS A 215 12.95 -3.77 11.83
CA LYS A 215 13.03 -3.68 13.29
C LYS A 215 12.82 -2.23 13.71
N THR A 216 13.51 -1.31 13.04
CA THR A 216 13.38 0.14 13.21
C THR A 216 11.93 0.57 12.97
N LEU A 217 11.31 0.12 11.88
CA LEU A 217 9.91 0.43 11.60
C LEU A 217 8.97 -0.12 12.68
N GLY A 218 9.23 -1.32 13.20
CA GLY A 218 8.49 -1.91 14.32
C GLY A 218 8.54 -1.04 15.59
N GLU A 219 9.72 -0.57 15.97
CA GLU A 219 9.95 0.26 17.16
C GLU A 219 9.29 1.64 17.05
N ILE A 220 9.38 2.28 15.88
CA ILE A 220 8.69 3.54 15.57
C ILE A 220 7.17 3.37 15.71
N ARG A 221 6.62 2.28 15.18
CA ARG A 221 5.17 2.03 15.22
C ARG A 221 4.62 1.83 16.61
N GLN A 222 5.36 1.16 17.50
CA GLN A 222 4.91 0.96 18.87
C GLN A 222 4.68 2.32 19.56
N ARG A 223 5.62 3.25 19.40
CA ARG A 223 5.53 4.61 19.94
C ARG A 223 4.38 5.39 19.33
N GLU A 224 4.25 5.37 18.00
CA GLU A 224 3.18 6.09 17.29
C GLU A 224 1.79 5.56 17.65
N ARG A 225 1.61 4.24 17.79
CA ARG A 225 0.33 3.64 18.21
C ARG A 225 -0.04 3.99 19.66
N HIS A 226 0.93 3.98 20.56
CA HIS A 226 0.72 4.41 21.93
C HIS A 226 0.32 5.89 21.96
N ALA A 227 1.10 6.76 21.29
CA ALA A 227 0.80 8.18 21.20
C ALA A 227 -0.58 8.44 20.57
N ALA A 228 -0.94 7.73 19.50
CA ALA A 228 -2.27 7.82 18.89
C ALA A 228 -3.40 7.50 19.87
N THR A 229 -3.19 6.53 20.77
CA THR A 229 -4.16 6.17 21.81
C THR A 229 -4.31 7.29 22.84
N LEU A 230 -3.21 7.92 23.24
CA LEU A 230 -3.22 9.04 24.18
C LEU A 230 -3.95 10.24 23.59
N VAL A 231 -3.70 10.59 22.32
CA VAL A 231 -4.44 11.67 21.63
C VAL A 231 -5.93 11.31 21.57
N LYS A 232 -6.30 10.11 21.12
CA LYS A 232 -7.72 9.74 20.94
C LYS A 232 -8.51 9.63 22.25
N LYS A 233 -7.91 9.11 23.31
CA LYS A 233 -8.61 8.80 24.57
C LYS A 233 -8.49 9.88 25.63
N GLN A 234 -7.42 10.66 25.58
CA GLN A 234 -7.08 11.65 26.60
C GLN A 234 -6.96 13.06 26.04
N ASP A 235 -7.26 13.24 24.74
CA ASP A 235 -7.20 14.52 24.04
C ASP A 235 -5.84 15.22 24.16
N LEU A 236 -4.78 14.43 24.28
CA LEU A 236 -3.45 14.93 24.54
C LEU A 236 -2.85 15.52 23.28
N CYS A 237 -2.18 16.68 23.37
CA CYS A 237 -1.49 17.29 22.24
C CYS A 237 -0.49 16.29 21.61
N PRO A 238 -0.44 16.11 20.27
CA PRO A 238 0.38 15.07 19.65
C PRO A 238 1.86 15.09 20.02
N ILE A 239 2.46 16.27 20.17
CA ILE A 239 3.87 16.40 20.63
C ILE A 239 4.03 15.89 22.07
N ALA A 240 3.06 16.16 22.95
CA ALA A 240 3.10 15.65 24.31
C ALA A 240 2.86 14.13 24.34
N ALA A 241 1.88 13.65 23.57
CA ALA A 241 1.56 12.23 23.44
C ALA A 241 2.75 11.41 22.94
N ILE A 242 3.49 11.88 21.93
CA ILE A 242 4.63 11.14 21.42
C ILE A 242 5.81 11.13 22.40
N LYS A 243 6.03 12.23 23.14
CA LYS A 243 7.04 12.28 24.21
C LYS A 243 6.71 11.29 25.32
N GLU A 244 5.44 11.19 25.69
CA GLU A 244 4.99 10.25 26.72
C GLU A 244 5.14 8.79 26.25
N ALA A 245 4.75 8.51 25.01
CA ALA A 245 4.98 7.20 24.41
C ALA A 245 6.47 6.84 24.34
N ILE A 246 7.34 7.78 23.96
CA ILE A 246 8.80 7.58 23.95
C ILE A 246 9.30 7.20 25.35
N ARG A 247 8.93 7.96 26.39
CA ARG A 247 9.32 7.67 27.78
C ARG A 247 8.87 6.30 28.26
N PHE A 248 7.72 5.81 27.78
CA PHE A 248 7.21 4.49 28.14
C PHE A 248 8.06 3.34 27.56
N TYR A 249 8.67 3.55 26.39
CA TYR A 249 9.43 2.51 25.66
C TYR A 249 10.96 2.68 25.76
N SER A 250 11.43 3.73 26.44
CA SER A 250 12.86 3.99 26.72
C SER A 250 13.26 3.35 28.05
#